data_AF-A0A535XJD0-F1
#
_entry.id   AF-A0A535XJD0-F1
#
_cell.length_a   1.000
_cell.length_b   1.000
_cell.length_c   1.000
_cell.angle_alpha   90.00
_cell.angle_beta   90.00
_cell.angle_gamma   90.00
#
_symmetry.space_group_name_H-M   'P 1'
#
loop_
_entity.id
_entity.type
_entity.pdbx_description
1 polymer ?
#
loop_
_entity_poly.entity_id
_entity_poly.type
_entity_poly.pdbx_seq_one_letter_code
_entity_poly.pdbx_strand_id
1 'polypeptide(L)'
;MGAAALVAVAVVVGAVLTTTRPWERAPACPPIADHPRWSVARRWDEALLDAIRRSLPNPPVHARNLFHVSVAMWDGWAAYDTTASGYLFKEKISAADVPAARNETISYAAYRVLSARFIKAVGADKSL
;
A
#
# COMPACT_ATOMS: atom_id res chain seq x y z
N MET A 1 29.63 -44.00 22.17
CA MET A 1 28.25 -43.67 21.76
C MET A 1 27.92 -42.15 21.86
N GLY A 2 28.91 -41.25 21.97
CA GLY A 2 28.63 -39.82 22.29
C GLY A 2 28.60 -38.84 21.11
N ALA A 3 29.42 -39.02 20.07
CA ALA A 3 29.57 -38.01 19.01
C ALA A 3 28.46 -38.05 17.94
N ALA A 4 28.06 -39.26 17.49
CA ALA A 4 27.06 -39.41 16.44
C ALA A 4 25.66 -38.93 16.85
N ALA A 5 25.29 -39.14 18.12
CA ALA A 5 24.01 -38.66 18.66
C ALA A 5 23.96 -37.12 18.73
N LEU A 6 25.06 -36.47 19.10
CA LEU A 6 25.15 -35.01 19.16
C LEU A 6 25.07 -34.36 17.77
N VAL A 7 25.72 -34.97 16.76
CA VAL A 7 25.65 -34.49 15.37
C VAL A 7 24.23 -34.64 14.81
N ALA A 8 23.56 -35.77 15.06
CA ALA A 8 22.19 -35.98 14.60
C ALA A 8 21.21 -34.95 15.21
N VAL A 9 21.34 -34.66 16.51
CA VAL A 9 20.52 -33.65 17.18
C VAL A 9 20.77 -32.24 16.62
N ALA A 10 22.03 -31.86 16.39
CA ALA A 10 22.36 -30.55 15.84
C ALA A 10 21.82 -30.36 14.41
N VAL A 11 21.87 -31.40 13.57
CA VAL A 11 21.32 -31.36 12.20
C VAL A 11 19.80 -31.29 12.22
N VAL A 12 19.12 -32.05 13.09
CA VAL A 12 17.65 -32.01 13.21
C VAL A 12 17.20 -30.65 13.74
N VAL A 13 17.85 -30.11 14.78
CA VAL A 13 17.51 -28.78 15.32
C VAL A 13 17.81 -27.68 14.30
N GLY A 14 18.95 -27.74 13.60
CA GLY A 14 19.28 -26.81 12.52
C GLY A 14 18.26 -26.87 11.39
N ALA A 15 17.88 -28.07 10.93
CA ALA A 15 16.86 -28.26 9.90
C ALA A 15 15.49 -27.71 10.35
N VAL A 16 15.08 -28.00 11.59
CA VAL A 16 13.81 -27.50 12.17
C VAL A 16 13.82 -25.97 12.31
N LEU A 17 14.92 -25.36 12.77
CA LEU A 17 15.04 -23.91 12.90
C LEU A 17 15.04 -23.20 11.53
N THR A 18 15.65 -23.81 10.50
CA THR A 18 15.64 -23.26 9.13
C THR A 18 14.27 -23.33 8.47
N THR A 19 13.48 -24.36 8.78
CA THR A 19 12.16 -24.61 8.18
C THR A 19 11.03 -23.85 8.87
N THR A 20 11.12 -23.66 10.19
CA THR A 20 10.02 -23.07 10.97
C THR A 20 10.21 -21.60 11.33
N ARG A 21 11.40 -21.01 11.06
CA ARG A 21 11.80 -19.63 11.40
C ARG A 21 11.00 -19.02 12.56
N PRO A 22 11.08 -19.61 13.77
CA PRO A 22 10.21 -19.23 14.88
C PRO A 22 10.44 -17.79 15.38
N TRP A 23 11.54 -17.16 14.94
CA TRP A 23 11.89 -15.77 15.23
C TRP A 23 11.31 -14.77 14.21
N GLU A 24 10.80 -15.24 13.06
CA GLU A 24 10.06 -14.42 12.12
C GLU A 24 8.69 -14.12 12.73
N ARG A 25 8.53 -12.89 13.25
CA ARG A 25 7.23 -12.45 13.75
C ARG A 25 6.23 -12.47 12.61
N ALA A 26 5.03 -12.99 12.88
CA ALA A 26 3.91 -12.87 11.96
C ALA A 26 3.76 -11.41 11.51
N PRO A 27 3.36 -11.16 10.24
CA PRO A 27 3.12 -9.81 9.77
C PRO A 27 2.19 -9.08 10.75
N ALA A 28 2.67 -7.98 11.32
CA ALA A 28 1.90 -7.20 12.28
C ALA A 28 0.61 -6.62 11.66
N CYS A 29 0.54 -6.55 10.33
CA CYS A 29 -0.64 -6.19 9.56
C CYS A 29 -0.85 -7.21 8.43
N PRO A 30 -2.02 -7.86 8.35
CA PRO A 30 -2.35 -8.76 7.23
C PRO A 30 -2.36 -7.97 5.91
N PRO A 31 -2.07 -8.62 4.77
CA PRO A 31 -2.20 -7.98 3.47
C PRO A 31 -3.65 -7.57 3.21
N ILE A 32 -3.85 -6.53 2.40
CA ILE A 32 -5.18 -6.12 1.94
C ILE A 32 -5.78 -7.28 1.15
N ALA A 33 -6.94 -7.78 1.59
CA ALA A 33 -7.67 -8.83 0.88
C ALA A 33 -8.18 -8.28 -0.46
N ASP A 34 -8.25 -9.14 -1.49
CA ASP A 34 -8.83 -8.72 -2.76
C ASP A 34 -10.35 -8.51 -2.60
N HIS A 35 -10.79 -7.31 -2.95
CA HIS A 35 -12.17 -6.89 -2.87
C HIS A 35 -12.62 -6.39 -4.25
N PRO A 36 -13.09 -7.30 -5.13
CA PRO A 36 -13.37 -6.96 -6.53
C PRO A 36 -14.45 -5.90 -6.70
N ARG A 37 -15.33 -5.73 -5.70
CA ARG A 37 -16.40 -4.72 -5.67
C ARG A 37 -15.93 -3.33 -5.24
N TRP A 38 -14.71 -3.17 -4.77
CA TRP A 38 -14.18 -1.86 -4.38
C TRP A 38 -13.86 -1.01 -5.60
N SER A 39 -14.22 0.27 -5.51
CA SER A 39 -13.75 1.28 -6.46
C SER A 39 -12.23 1.41 -6.38
N VAL A 40 -11.63 1.91 -7.47
CA VAL A 40 -10.19 2.17 -7.51
C VAL A 40 -9.77 3.11 -6.38
N ALA A 41 -10.54 4.18 -6.12
CA ALA A 41 -10.26 5.10 -5.02
C ALA A 41 -10.25 4.39 -3.64
N ARG A 42 -11.21 3.49 -3.38
CA ARG A 42 -11.26 2.71 -2.14
C ARG A 42 -10.01 1.84 -1.98
N ARG A 43 -9.54 1.21 -3.06
CA ARG A 43 -8.32 0.37 -3.02
C ARG A 43 -7.09 1.20 -2.64
N TRP A 44 -6.96 2.41 -3.18
CA TRP A 44 -5.86 3.32 -2.85
C TRP A 44 -5.95 3.91 -1.44
N ASP A 45 -7.16 4.20 -0.95
CA ASP A 45 -7.37 4.58 0.45
C ASP A 45 -6.91 3.46 1.40
N GLU A 46 -7.28 2.21 1.11
CA GLU A 46 -6.88 1.08 1.95
C GLU A 46 -5.37 0.81 1.86
N ALA A 47 -4.75 1.01 0.69
CA ALA A 47 -3.29 0.95 0.53
C ALA A 47 -2.58 2.04 1.37
N LEU A 48 -3.11 3.26 1.39
CA LEU A 48 -2.60 4.32 2.24
C LEU A 48 -2.77 4.00 3.73
N LEU A 49 -3.94 3.50 4.14
CA LEU A 49 -4.20 3.13 5.53
C LEU A 49 -3.29 1.98 5.99
N ASP A 50 -3.03 0.99 5.14
CA ASP A 50 -2.07 -0.07 5.41
C ASP A 50 -0.64 0.48 5.58
N ALA A 51 -0.21 1.39 4.70
CA ALA A 51 1.09 2.06 4.82
C ALA A 51 1.22 2.87 6.13
N ILE A 52 0.15 3.55 6.55
CA ILE A 52 0.11 4.27 7.84
C ILE A 52 0.24 3.30 9.02
N ARG A 53 -0.48 2.16 9.00
CA ARG A 53 -0.43 1.13 10.07
C ARG A 53 0.97 0.53 10.24
N ARG A 54 1.75 0.45 9.16
CA ARG A 54 3.14 -0.06 9.17
C ARG A 54 4.18 1.01 9.54
N SER A 55 3.83 2.29 9.42
CA SER A 55 4.73 3.42 9.66
C SER A 55 4.82 3.79 11.15
N LEU A 56 5.90 4.49 11.51
CA LEU A 56 6.02 5.07 12.85
C LEU A 56 4.88 6.09 13.12
N PRO A 57 4.37 6.17 14.37
CA PRO A 57 3.33 7.13 14.72
C PRO A 57 3.77 8.58 14.47
N ASN A 58 3.10 9.27 13.55
CA ASN A 58 3.32 10.69 13.26
C ASN A 58 2.02 11.32 12.73
N PRO A 59 1.09 11.73 13.63
CA PRO A 59 -0.25 12.16 13.24
C PRO A 59 -0.28 13.30 12.21
N PRO A 60 0.55 14.37 12.30
CA PRO A 60 0.55 15.44 11.29
C PRO A 60 0.98 14.97 9.90
N VAL A 61 2.00 14.10 9.80
CA VAL A 61 2.47 13.57 8.52
C VAL A 61 1.41 12.65 7.89
N HIS A 62 0.77 11.81 8.69
CA HIS A 62 -0.28 10.91 8.23
C HIS A 62 -1.51 11.69 7.74
N ALA A 63 -1.93 12.72 8.47
CA ALA A 63 -3.03 13.61 8.05
C ALA A 63 -2.73 14.30 6.71
N ARG A 64 -1.51 14.81 6.53
CA ARG A 64 -1.08 15.40 5.25
C ARG A 64 -1.12 14.37 4.11
N ASN A 65 -0.66 13.15 4.35
CA ASN A 65 -0.66 12.10 3.33
C ASN A 65 -2.08 11.70 2.93
N LEU A 66 -2.99 11.54 3.91
CA LEU A 66 -4.42 11.34 3.69
C LEU A 66 -5.00 12.43 2.80
N PHE A 67 -4.83 13.70 3.18
CA PHE A 67 -5.36 14.82 2.41
C PHE A 67 -4.82 14.86 0.97
N HIS A 68 -3.50 14.75 0.79
CA HIS A 68 -2.89 14.86 -0.53
C HIS A 68 -3.31 13.75 -1.48
N VAL A 69 -3.43 12.51 -1.00
CA VAL A 69 -3.86 11.37 -1.81
C VAL A 69 -5.33 11.52 -2.19
N SER A 70 -6.20 11.89 -1.24
CA SER A 70 -7.61 12.15 -1.53
C SER A 70 -7.80 13.29 -2.55
N VAL A 71 -7.03 14.39 -2.44
CA VAL A 71 -7.04 15.48 -3.43
C VAL A 71 -6.60 14.99 -4.81
N ALA A 72 -5.50 14.24 -4.90
CA ALA A 72 -5.00 13.75 -6.17
C ALA A 72 -6.02 12.82 -6.88
N MET A 73 -6.70 11.97 -6.12
CA MET A 73 -7.75 11.11 -6.65
C MET A 73 -9.02 11.90 -7.04
N TRP A 74 -9.42 12.87 -6.21
CA TRP A 74 -10.56 13.76 -6.51
C TRP A 74 -10.33 14.53 -7.81
N ASP A 75 -9.16 15.15 -7.95
CA ASP A 75 -8.79 15.94 -9.12
C ASP A 75 -8.75 15.06 -10.39
N GLY A 76 -8.17 13.86 -10.29
CA GLY A 76 -8.16 12.89 -11.38
C GLY A 76 -9.56 12.43 -11.80
N TRP A 77 -10.49 12.29 -10.86
CA TRP A 77 -11.88 11.96 -11.16
C TRP A 77 -12.63 13.15 -11.79
N ALA A 78 -12.48 14.33 -11.19
CA ALA A 78 -13.16 15.57 -11.58
C ALA A 78 -12.70 16.11 -12.94
N ALA A 79 -11.49 15.77 -13.37
CA ALA A 79 -10.98 16.10 -14.71
C ALA A 79 -11.90 15.60 -15.83
N TYR A 80 -12.59 14.48 -15.64
CA TYR A 80 -13.49 13.90 -16.64
C TYR A 80 -14.98 14.18 -16.35
N ASP A 81 -15.30 14.87 -15.26
CA ASP A 81 -16.67 15.25 -14.93
C ASP A 81 -17.04 16.60 -15.56
N THR A 82 -18.26 16.74 -16.06
CA THR A 82 -18.69 17.97 -16.74
C THR A 82 -18.96 19.13 -15.79
N THR A 83 -19.22 18.86 -14.50
CA THR A 83 -19.67 19.89 -13.54
C THR A 83 -18.78 19.98 -12.29
N ALA A 84 -18.16 18.88 -11.86
CA ALA A 84 -17.33 18.88 -10.66
C ALA A 84 -16.10 19.77 -10.86
N SER A 85 -15.60 20.43 -9.82
CA SER A 85 -14.37 21.21 -9.90
C SER A 85 -13.29 20.54 -9.06
N GLY A 86 -12.12 20.29 -9.64
CA GLY A 86 -10.98 19.81 -8.88
C GLY A 86 -10.45 20.87 -7.91
N TYR A 87 -9.76 20.42 -6.88
CA TYR A 87 -9.17 21.25 -5.86
C TYR A 87 -7.93 21.99 -6.39
N LEU A 88 -6.99 21.29 -7.03
CA LEU A 88 -5.81 21.86 -7.69
C LEU A 88 -5.95 21.88 -9.21
N PHE A 89 -6.31 20.75 -9.81
CA PHE A 89 -6.46 20.57 -11.25
C PHE A 89 -7.91 20.78 -11.68
N LYS A 90 -8.17 21.81 -12.51
CA LYS A 90 -9.53 22.23 -12.87
C LYS A 90 -9.89 22.02 -14.34
N GLU A 91 -8.92 21.65 -15.16
CA GLU A 91 -9.12 21.43 -16.59
C GLU A 91 -9.99 20.20 -16.85
N LYS A 92 -10.64 20.20 -18.01
CA LYS A 92 -11.54 19.14 -18.45
C LYS A 92 -10.91 18.31 -19.55
N ILE A 93 -10.96 17.00 -19.36
CA ILE A 93 -10.37 16.02 -20.26
C ILE A 93 -11.50 15.15 -20.81
N SER A 94 -11.51 14.97 -22.13
CA SER A 94 -12.38 14.01 -22.81
C SER A 94 -11.63 12.70 -23.05
N ALA A 95 -12.31 11.57 -22.91
CA ALA A 95 -11.80 10.26 -23.27
C ALA A 95 -12.91 9.46 -23.98
N ALA A 96 -12.52 8.51 -24.84
CA ALA A 96 -13.47 7.60 -25.49
C ALA A 96 -14.16 6.69 -24.46
N ASP A 97 -13.41 6.21 -23.46
CA ASP A 97 -13.92 5.46 -22.30
C ASP A 97 -13.58 6.23 -21.02
N VAL A 98 -14.53 7.04 -20.56
CA VAL A 98 -14.38 7.86 -19.35
C VAL A 98 -14.21 7.01 -18.08
N PRO A 99 -15.02 5.96 -17.82
CA PRO A 99 -14.79 5.08 -16.67
C PRO A 99 -13.39 4.48 -16.62
N ALA A 100 -12.87 3.94 -17.73
CA ALA A 100 -11.53 3.36 -17.78
C ALA A 100 -10.44 4.42 -17.56
N ALA A 101 -10.52 5.55 -18.26
CA ALA A 101 -9.55 6.65 -18.14
C ALA A 101 -9.53 7.26 -16.73
N ARG A 102 -10.69 7.39 -16.08
CA ARG A 102 -10.79 7.81 -14.67
C ARG A 102 -10.06 6.84 -13.74
N ASN A 103 -10.32 5.54 -13.88
CA ASN A 103 -9.69 4.51 -13.06
C ASN A 103 -8.16 4.50 -13.21
N GLU A 104 -7.67 4.64 -14.43
CA GLU A 104 -6.23 4.74 -14.71
C GLU A 104 -5.63 6.01 -14.10
N THR A 105 -6.26 7.17 -14.33
CA THR A 105 -5.80 8.47 -13.83
C THR A 105 -5.71 8.48 -12.30
N ILE A 106 -6.76 8.02 -11.63
CA ILE A 106 -6.79 7.88 -10.16
C ILE A 106 -5.64 6.99 -9.70
N SER A 107 -5.38 5.89 -10.41
CA SER A 107 -4.33 4.95 -10.05
C SER A 107 -2.94 5.54 -10.14
N TYR A 108 -2.62 6.22 -11.25
CA TYR A 108 -1.34 6.90 -11.39
C TYR A 108 -1.19 8.07 -10.41
N ALA A 109 -2.25 8.84 -10.18
CA ALA A 109 -2.23 9.96 -9.25
C ALA A 109 -1.94 9.49 -7.82
N ALA A 110 -2.68 8.49 -7.33
CA ALA A 110 -2.50 7.91 -6.01
C ALA A 110 -1.12 7.25 -5.87
N TYR A 111 -0.72 6.42 -6.84
CA TYR A 111 0.59 5.76 -6.85
C TYR A 111 1.72 6.77 -6.70
N ARG A 112 1.76 7.80 -7.55
CA ARG A 112 2.84 8.80 -7.55
C ARG A 112 2.94 9.55 -6.23
N VAL A 113 1.80 9.93 -5.64
CA VAL A 113 1.79 10.59 -4.34
C VAL A 113 2.29 9.63 -3.25
N LEU A 114 1.74 8.42 -3.18
CA LEU A 114 2.09 7.44 -2.15
C LEU A 114 3.56 7.02 -2.24
N SER A 115 4.06 6.66 -3.41
CA SER A 115 5.47 6.30 -3.60
C SER A 115 6.39 7.44 -3.14
N ALA A 116 6.10 8.69 -3.51
CA ALA A 116 6.90 9.83 -3.09
C ALA A 116 6.87 10.06 -1.56
N ARG A 117 5.76 9.73 -0.88
CA ARG A 117 5.60 9.94 0.57
C ARG A 117 6.18 8.81 1.41
N PHE A 118 6.10 7.58 0.93
CA PHE A 118 6.50 6.39 1.70
C PHE A 118 7.87 5.82 1.30
N ILE A 119 8.53 6.32 0.25
CA ILE A 119 9.87 5.85 -0.18
C ILE A 119 10.94 5.79 0.94
N LYS A 120 10.82 6.63 1.97
CA LYS A 120 11.73 6.65 3.14
C LYS A 120 11.07 6.20 4.44
N ALA A 121 9.84 5.69 4.39
CA ALA A 121 9.12 5.24 5.58
C ALA A 121 9.63 3.88 6.04
N VAL A 122 9.56 3.64 7.35
CA VAL A 122 9.77 2.29 7.89
C VAL A 122 8.62 1.40 7.41
N GLY A 123 8.95 0.25 6.82
CA GLY A 123 7.96 -0.67 6.24
C GLY A 123 7.56 -0.36 4.80
N ALA A 124 8.28 0.55 4.13
CA ALA A 124 8.06 0.91 2.72
C ALA A 124 8.14 -0.28 1.76
N ASP A 125 9.06 -1.21 2.01
CA ASP A 125 9.26 -2.45 1.25
C ASP A 125 8.05 -3.40 1.29
N LYS A 126 7.11 -3.13 2.21
CA LYS A 126 5.89 -3.92 2.43
C LYS A 126 4.63 -3.08 2.26
N SER A 127 4.75 -1.85 1.78
CA SER A 127 3.63 -0.95 1.52
C SER A 127 3.65 -0.53 0.06
N LEU A 128 2.53 -0.78 -0.64
CA LEU A 128 2.28 -0.56 -2.08
C LEU A 128 2.69 -1.74 -2.98
#